data_AF-A0A841SLH0-F1
#
_entry.id   AF-A0A841SLH0-F1
#
_cell.length_a   1.000
_cell.length_b   1.000
_cell.length_c   1.000
_cell.angle_alpha   90.00
_cell.angle_beta   90.00
_cell.angle_gamma   90.00
#
_symmetry.space_group_name_H-M   'P 1'
#
loop_
_entity.id
_entity.type
_entity.pdbx_description
1 polymer ?
#
loop_
_entity_poly.entity_id
_entity_poly.type
_entity_poly.pdbx_seq_one_letter_code
_entity_poly.pdbx_strand_id
1 'polypeptide(L)'
;MTNSPVNHVGMAIVIEDMPPLMWHAELGRSLEDVWTGTHHRGVQLHDLRDAVTVWAHKYGQRAWLRQLDHPVTRTMEDAVLRTVARLDGTPFPSTARLASRWARGRIPALRRGRREFELESAYCAEVVAVTYEEMGLLMKGRRPNWYDPGRFWSGDELALMHGAKLGEEIGVDVPPAV
;
A
#
# COMPACT_ATOMS: atom_id res chain seq x y z
N MET A 1 0.08 15.58 -5.45
CA MET A 1 -1.38 15.58 -5.30
C MET A 1 -1.96 15.40 -6.67
N THR A 2 -2.31 14.15 -6.97
CA THR A 2 -3.20 13.83 -8.08
C THR A 2 -4.62 14.30 -7.69
N ASN A 3 -5.46 14.68 -8.65
CA ASN A 3 -6.88 14.98 -8.41
C ASN A 3 -7.68 13.67 -8.39
N SER A 4 -7.15 12.62 -7.75
CA SER A 4 -7.70 11.27 -7.75
C SER A 4 -8.66 11.07 -6.58
N PRO A 5 -9.76 10.32 -6.77
CA PRO A 5 -10.62 9.89 -5.67
C PRO A 5 -9.97 8.84 -4.76
N VAL A 6 -8.80 8.31 -5.13
CA VAL A 6 -8.09 7.24 -4.40
C VAL A 6 -7.20 7.83 -3.31
N ASN A 7 -7.41 7.39 -2.07
CA ASN A 7 -6.63 7.82 -0.90
C ASN A 7 -5.68 6.75 -0.35
N HIS A 8 -5.76 5.51 -0.82
CA HIS A 8 -4.94 4.40 -0.37
C HIS A 8 -4.77 3.36 -1.49
N VAL A 9 -3.63 2.68 -1.51
CA VAL A 9 -3.36 1.58 -2.44
C VAL A 9 -2.60 0.48 -1.71
N GLY A 10 -2.92 -0.77 -2.01
CA GLY A 10 -2.21 -1.95 -1.55
C GLY A 10 -2.08 -2.97 -2.68
N MET A 11 -1.23 -3.97 -2.49
CA MET A 11 -1.03 -5.08 -3.40
C MET A 11 -1.63 -6.35 -2.80
N ALA A 12 -2.55 -6.99 -3.53
CA ALA A 12 -2.95 -8.35 -3.22
C ALA A 12 -1.81 -9.31 -3.58
N ILE A 13 -1.36 -10.13 -2.63
CA ILE A 13 -0.39 -11.20 -2.84
C ILE A 13 -1.13 -12.52 -2.70
N VAL A 14 -1.27 -13.26 -3.80
CA VAL A 14 -1.99 -14.54 -3.85
C VAL A 14 -1.06 -15.56 -4.48
N ILE A 15 -0.34 -16.31 -3.62
CA ILE A 15 0.71 -17.24 -4.03
C ILE A 15 0.33 -18.64 -3.55
N GLU A 16 0.34 -19.59 -4.48
CA GLU A 16 0.08 -21.02 -4.22
C GLU A 16 -1.19 -21.25 -3.38
N ASP A 17 -1.06 -21.90 -2.23
CA ASP A 17 -2.11 -22.27 -1.30
C ASP A 17 -2.21 -21.35 -0.07
N MET A 18 -1.44 -20.26 -0.05
CA MET A 18 -1.56 -19.26 1.01
C MET A 18 -2.90 -18.51 0.91
N PRO A 19 -3.47 -18.07 2.05
CA PRO A 19 -4.60 -17.16 2.00
C PRO A 19 -4.22 -15.88 1.23
N PRO A 20 -5.17 -15.23 0.55
CA PRO A 20 -4.91 -13.93 -0.09
C PRO A 20 -4.43 -12.92 0.95
N LEU A 21 -3.29 -12.28 0.70
CA LEU A 21 -2.69 -11.30 1.60
C LEU A 21 -2.79 -9.89 1.03
N MET A 22 -2.86 -8.90 1.91
CA MET A 22 -2.84 -7.48 1.59
C MET A 22 -1.51 -6.88 2.04
N TRP A 23 -0.67 -6.51 1.07
CA TRP A 23 0.59 -5.82 1.28
C TRP A 23 0.42 -4.32 1.11
N HIS A 24 0.63 -3.55 2.16
CA HIS A 24 0.42 -2.11 2.16
C HIS A 24 1.19 -1.42 3.29
N ALA A 25 1.06 -0.10 3.38
CA ALA A 25 1.44 0.62 4.59
C ALA A 25 0.23 1.35 5.17
N GLU A 26 0.03 1.23 6.47
CA GLU A 26 -1.05 1.91 7.19
C GLU A 26 -0.52 2.48 8.52
N LEU A 27 -1.08 3.61 8.96
CA LEU A 27 -0.75 4.22 10.25
C LEU A 27 -1.43 3.51 11.42
N GLY A 28 -2.55 2.83 11.17
CA GLY A 28 -3.21 1.93 12.10
C GLY A 28 -2.35 0.74 12.52
N ARG A 29 -2.76 0.12 13.62
CA ARG A 29 -2.25 -1.16 14.14
C ARG A 29 -3.42 -2.06 14.54
N SER A 30 -4.49 -2.00 13.74
CA SER A 30 -5.78 -2.61 14.08
C SER A 30 -5.80 -4.12 13.82
N LEU A 31 -4.89 -4.59 12.97
CA LEU A 31 -4.78 -5.97 12.54
C LEU A 31 -3.40 -6.50 12.89
N GLU A 32 -3.31 -7.81 13.06
CA GLU A 32 -2.05 -8.52 13.21
C GLU A 32 -1.33 -8.56 11.87
N ASP A 33 -0.06 -8.19 11.86
CA ASP A 33 0.81 -8.43 10.73
C ASP A 33 1.13 -9.93 10.66
N VAL A 34 0.74 -10.59 9.57
CA VAL A 34 0.87 -12.05 9.44
C VAL A 34 2.31 -12.48 9.18
N TRP A 35 3.21 -11.54 8.83
CA TRP A 35 4.61 -11.83 8.61
C TRP A 35 5.40 -11.95 9.92
N THR A 36 5.08 -11.09 10.89
CA THR A 36 5.76 -11.01 12.20
C THR A 36 4.96 -11.63 13.34
N GLY A 37 3.63 -11.80 13.18
CA GLY A 37 2.72 -12.19 14.24
C GLY A 37 2.54 -11.11 15.31
N THR A 38 2.74 -9.83 14.96
CA THR A 38 2.65 -8.71 15.91
C THR A 38 1.81 -7.56 15.38
N HIS A 39 1.41 -6.66 16.27
CA HIS A 39 0.70 -5.44 15.87
C HIS A 39 1.69 -4.26 15.84
N HIS A 40 1.97 -3.74 14.66
CA HIS A 40 2.82 -2.56 14.48
C HIS A 40 2.19 -1.55 13.52
N ARG A 41 2.95 -0.49 13.20
CA ARG A 41 2.56 0.52 12.21
C ARG A 41 3.57 0.46 11.07
N GLY A 42 3.27 1.14 9.98
CA GLY A 42 4.17 1.20 8.83
C GLY A 42 3.76 0.19 7.78
N VAL A 43 4.77 -0.36 7.09
CA VAL A 43 4.54 -1.41 6.10
C VAL A 43 4.17 -2.72 6.79
N GLN A 44 3.12 -3.36 6.31
CA GLN A 44 2.46 -4.50 6.93
C GLN A 44 1.89 -5.44 5.86
N LEU A 45 1.82 -6.71 6.21
CA LEU A 45 1.15 -7.78 5.49
C LEU A 45 -0.01 -8.31 6.35
N HIS A 46 -1.23 -8.19 5.84
CA HIS A 46 -2.43 -8.70 6.54
C HIS A 46 -3.14 -9.77 5.72
N ASP A 47 -4.02 -10.53 6.37
CA ASP A 47 -5.08 -11.23 5.64
C ASP A 47 -5.91 -10.21 4.84
N LEU A 48 -6.11 -10.48 3.55
CA LEU A 48 -6.77 -9.52 2.64
C LEU A 48 -8.22 -9.28 3.04
N ARG A 49 -8.94 -10.32 3.45
CA ARG A 49 -10.34 -10.21 3.83
C ARG A 49 -10.46 -9.35 5.07
N ASP A 50 -9.63 -9.57 6.07
CA ASP A 50 -9.64 -8.80 7.30
C ASP A 50 -9.31 -7.32 7.05
N ALA A 51 -8.28 -7.05 6.23
CA ALA A 51 -7.90 -5.69 5.84
C ALA A 51 -9.07 -4.94 5.18
N VAL A 52 -9.67 -5.52 4.13
CA VAL A 52 -10.78 -4.90 3.40
C VAL A 52 -12.02 -4.72 4.29
N THR A 53 -12.32 -5.69 5.14
CA THR A 53 -13.45 -5.65 6.08
C THR A 53 -13.28 -4.54 7.11
N VAL A 54 -12.09 -4.38 7.69
CA VAL A 54 -11.78 -3.27 8.60
C VAL A 54 -11.90 -1.93 7.89
N TRP A 55 -11.34 -1.79 6.69
CA TRP A 55 -11.42 -0.54 5.94
C TRP A 55 -12.87 -0.14 5.62
N ALA A 56 -13.68 -1.10 5.20
CA ALA A 56 -15.09 -0.86 4.89
C ALA A 56 -15.90 -0.49 6.13
N HIS A 57 -15.83 -1.27 7.20
CA HIS A 57 -16.71 -1.09 8.35
C HIS A 57 -16.22 -0.04 9.35
N LYS A 58 -14.93 0.02 9.61
CA LYS A 58 -14.35 0.94 10.60
C LYS A 58 -14.11 2.32 10.01
N TYR A 59 -13.64 2.39 8.77
CA TYR A 59 -13.23 3.64 8.14
C TYR A 59 -14.21 4.12 7.06
N GLY A 60 -15.26 3.34 6.74
CA GLY A 60 -16.25 3.70 5.74
C GLY A 60 -15.69 3.77 4.32
N GLN A 61 -14.55 3.11 4.07
CA GLN A 61 -13.90 3.12 2.78
C GLN A 61 -14.58 2.15 1.80
N ARG A 62 -14.43 2.42 0.52
CA ARG A 62 -14.87 1.53 -0.55
C ARG A 62 -13.62 1.01 -1.27
N ALA A 63 -13.61 -0.28 -1.58
CA ALA A 63 -12.48 -0.92 -2.22
C ALA A 63 -12.79 -1.24 -3.69
N TRP A 64 -11.77 -1.09 -4.53
CA TRP A 64 -11.77 -1.51 -5.92
C TRP A 64 -10.50 -2.33 -6.17
N LEU A 65 -10.65 -3.42 -6.92
CA LEU A 65 -9.55 -4.25 -7.39
C LEU A 65 -9.21 -3.83 -8.82
N ARG A 66 -7.91 -3.74 -9.12
CA ARG A 66 -7.39 -3.69 -10.49
C ARG A 66 -6.43 -4.85 -10.68
N GLN A 67 -6.84 -5.83 -11.50
CA GLN A 67 -6.04 -7.02 -11.76
C GLN A 67 -4.77 -6.64 -12.55
N LEU A 68 -3.61 -7.12 -12.12
CA LEU A 68 -2.41 -7.10 -12.96
C LEU A 68 -2.60 -8.06 -14.12
N ASP A 69 -2.67 -7.52 -15.34
CA ASP A 69 -2.69 -8.25 -16.60
C ASP A 69 -1.25 -8.42 -17.09
N HIS A 70 -0.60 -9.45 -16.56
CA HIS A 70 0.74 -9.90 -16.94
C HIS A 70 0.99 -11.31 -16.36
N PRO A 71 1.65 -12.23 -17.09
CA PRO A 71 2.07 -13.50 -16.50
C PRO A 71 3.03 -13.27 -15.33
N VAL A 72 2.61 -13.62 -14.11
CA VAL A 72 3.45 -13.53 -12.91
C VAL A 72 4.34 -14.77 -12.85
N THR A 73 5.65 -14.56 -12.83
CA THR A 73 6.65 -15.65 -12.78
C THR A 73 7.09 -15.93 -11.35
N ARG A 74 7.67 -17.12 -11.10
CA ARG A 74 8.29 -17.46 -9.81
C ARG A 74 9.32 -16.44 -9.34
N THR A 75 10.10 -15.89 -10.27
CA THR A 75 11.09 -14.85 -9.94
C THR A 75 10.41 -13.57 -9.44
N MET A 76 9.25 -13.21 -9.97
CA MET A 76 8.47 -12.07 -9.49
C MET A 76 7.87 -12.35 -8.12
N GLU A 77 7.32 -13.55 -7.89
CA GLU A 77 6.83 -13.97 -6.56
C GLU A 77 7.95 -13.93 -5.50
N ASP A 78 9.12 -14.49 -5.82
CA ASP A 78 10.30 -14.43 -4.94
C ASP A 78 10.72 -12.98 -4.66
N ALA A 79 10.65 -12.09 -5.65
CA ALA A 79 10.98 -10.68 -5.48
C ALA A 79 9.97 -9.96 -4.56
N VAL A 80 8.69 -10.28 -4.67
CA VAL A 80 7.65 -9.78 -3.76
C VAL A 80 7.94 -10.23 -2.33
N LEU A 81 8.16 -11.53 -2.10
CA LEU A 81 8.41 -12.06 -0.75
C LEU A 81 9.70 -11.50 -0.13
N ARG A 82 10.77 -11.33 -0.91
CA ARG A 82 12.00 -10.65 -0.44
C ARG A 82 11.75 -9.18 -0.12
N THR A 83 10.85 -8.52 -0.86
CA THR A 83 10.48 -7.13 -0.61
C THR A 83 9.69 -7.01 0.69
N VAL A 84 8.73 -7.91 0.93
CA VAL A 84 8.01 -8.03 2.21
C VAL A 84 9.02 -8.20 3.34
N ALA A 85 9.88 -9.22 3.27
CA ALA A 85 10.88 -9.50 4.30
C ALA A 85 11.81 -8.31 4.62
N ARG A 86 12.09 -7.45 3.62
CA ARG A 86 12.97 -6.29 3.76
C ARG A 86 12.26 -5.05 4.31
N LEU A 87 11.01 -4.83 3.92
CA LEU A 87 10.29 -3.59 4.20
C LEU A 87 9.29 -3.69 5.33
N ASP A 88 8.90 -4.90 5.71
CA ASP A 88 7.95 -5.12 6.78
C ASP A 88 8.40 -4.43 8.09
N GLY A 89 7.45 -3.78 8.76
CA GLY A 89 7.68 -3.01 9.97
C GLY A 89 8.46 -1.70 9.78
N THR A 90 8.92 -1.37 8.56
CA THR A 90 9.64 -0.11 8.34
C THR A 90 8.69 1.08 8.54
N PRO A 91 9.13 2.12 9.30
CA PRO A 91 8.27 3.25 9.61
C PRO A 91 8.19 4.21 8.43
N PHE A 92 7.06 4.91 8.30
CA PHE A 92 6.89 5.99 7.34
C PHE A 92 8.06 7.00 7.42
N PRO A 93 8.70 7.40 6.30
CA PRO A 93 9.80 8.39 6.29
C PRO A 93 9.41 9.72 6.97
N SER A 94 8.12 10.03 6.93
CA SER A 94 7.55 11.20 7.55
C SER A 94 7.44 11.10 9.07
N THR A 95 7.23 9.92 9.65
CA THR A 95 7.27 9.71 11.11
C THR A 95 8.68 9.93 11.64
N ALA A 96 9.71 9.48 10.93
CA ALA A 96 11.10 9.82 11.22
C ALA A 96 11.36 11.34 11.12
N ARG A 97 10.83 12.00 10.08
CA ARG A 97 10.90 13.46 9.92
C ARG A 97 10.07 14.23 10.96
N LEU A 98 8.98 13.67 11.46
CA LEU A 98 8.11 14.25 12.49
C LEU A 98 8.76 14.12 13.87
N ALA A 99 9.30 12.95 14.21
CA ALA A 99 10.08 12.72 15.43
C ALA A 99 11.27 13.71 15.52
N SER A 100 12.02 13.86 14.43
CA SER A 100 13.11 14.86 14.35
C SER A 100 12.64 16.33 14.37
N ARG A 101 11.37 16.62 14.06
CA ARG A 101 10.79 17.97 14.18
C ARG A 101 10.20 18.24 15.56
N TRP A 102 9.69 17.22 16.24
CA TRP A 102 9.28 17.30 17.65
C TRP A 102 10.48 17.51 18.55
N ALA A 103 11.59 16.80 18.31
CA ALA A 103 12.88 17.07 18.94
C ALA A 103 13.35 18.52 18.71
N ARG A 104 12.86 19.19 17.64
CA ARG A 104 13.11 20.60 17.32
C ARG A 104 11.96 21.55 17.68
N GLY A 105 10.92 21.09 18.38
CA GLY A 105 9.90 21.90 19.04
C GLY A 105 8.83 22.59 18.16
N ARG A 106 8.49 22.12 16.95
CA ARG A 106 7.73 22.96 15.98
C ARG A 106 6.44 22.39 15.33
N ILE A 107 5.42 21.86 16.04
CA ILE A 107 4.12 21.53 15.37
C ILE A 107 2.84 21.68 16.26
N PRO A 108 1.79 22.42 15.79
CA PRO A 108 0.42 22.42 16.37
C PRO A 108 -0.42 21.19 15.99
N ALA A 109 -1.24 20.68 16.92
CA ALA A 109 -1.91 19.37 16.85
C ALA A 109 -2.94 19.18 15.72
N LEU A 110 -3.69 20.22 15.31
CA LEU A 110 -4.77 20.10 14.30
C LEU A 110 -4.25 19.88 12.86
N ARG A 111 -3.05 20.39 12.54
CA ARG A 111 -2.40 20.16 11.24
C ARG A 111 -1.77 18.76 11.13
N ARG A 112 -1.79 17.98 12.21
CA ARG A 112 -1.14 16.67 12.28
C ARG A 112 -1.96 15.60 11.53
N GLY A 113 -3.26 15.48 11.82
CA GLY A 113 -4.11 14.42 11.24
C GLY A 113 -4.23 14.46 9.71
N ARG A 114 -4.52 15.64 9.12
CA ARG A 114 -4.60 15.77 7.65
C ARG A 114 -3.28 15.46 6.95
N ARG A 115 -2.16 15.85 7.57
CA ARG A 115 -0.82 15.60 7.03
C ARG A 115 -0.44 14.13 7.18
N GLU A 116 -0.84 13.48 8.26
CA GLU A 116 -0.64 12.04 8.48
C GLU A 116 -1.32 11.22 7.39
N PHE A 117 -2.59 11.50 7.04
CA PHE A 117 -3.28 10.86 5.92
C PHE A 117 -2.59 11.10 4.57
N GLU A 118 -2.21 12.34 4.23
CA GLU A 118 -1.49 12.63 2.97
C GLU A 118 -0.14 11.91 2.87
N LEU A 119 0.55 11.75 3.99
CA LEU A 119 1.80 11.01 4.09
C LEU A 119 1.59 9.50 4.02
N GLU A 120 0.47 9.02 4.57
CA GLU A 120 0.04 7.63 4.49
C GLU A 120 -0.21 7.22 3.05
N SER A 121 -1.04 8.01 2.35
CA SER A 121 -1.32 7.88 0.92
C SER A 121 -0.06 7.85 0.06
N ALA A 122 0.88 8.78 0.26
CA ALA A 122 2.09 8.82 -0.55
C ALA A 122 3.00 7.60 -0.32
N TYR A 123 3.04 7.05 0.89
CA TYR A 123 3.93 5.94 1.22
C TYR A 123 3.32 4.56 0.90
N CYS A 124 2.00 4.39 0.99
CA CYS A 124 1.38 3.14 0.50
C CYS A 124 1.61 2.96 -1.01
N ALA A 125 1.52 4.06 -1.78
CA ALA A 125 1.88 4.07 -3.19
C ALA A 125 3.38 3.76 -3.42
N GLU A 126 4.27 4.27 -2.58
CA GLU A 126 5.70 3.96 -2.63
C GLU A 126 5.98 2.46 -2.39
N VAL A 127 5.32 1.84 -1.41
CA VAL A 127 5.46 0.40 -1.12
C VAL A 127 5.05 -0.44 -2.32
N VAL A 128 3.89 -0.16 -2.92
CA VAL A 128 3.42 -0.89 -4.11
C VAL A 128 4.36 -0.67 -5.29
N ALA A 129 4.83 0.56 -5.48
CA ALA A 129 5.75 0.89 -6.57
C ALA A 129 7.11 0.21 -6.42
N VAL A 130 7.73 0.25 -5.24
CA VAL A 130 8.98 -0.47 -4.96
C VAL A 130 8.80 -1.97 -5.19
N THR A 131 7.65 -2.52 -4.80
CA THR A 131 7.34 -3.94 -5.04
C THR A 131 7.29 -4.23 -6.54
N TYR A 132 6.62 -3.41 -7.35
CA TYR A 132 6.66 -3.53 -8.81
C TYR A 132 8.06 -3.28 -9.42
N GLU A 133 8.87 -2.39 -8.85
CA GLU A 133 10.27 -2.20 -9.29
C GLU A 133 11.12 -3.46 -9.05
N GLU A 134 10.92 -4.15 -7.92
CA GLU A 134 11.63 -5.39 -7.62
C GLU A 134 11.11 -6.58 -8.44
N MET A 135 9.82 -6.59 -8.79
CA MET A 135 9.26 -7.52 -9.78
C MET A 135 9.75 -7.26 -11.22
N GLY A 136 10.41 -6.12 -11.47
CA GLY A 136 10.78 -5.71 -12.83
C GLY A 136 9.61 -5.22 -13.67
N LEU A 137 8.52 -4.78 -13.05
CA LEU A 137 7.36 -4.18 -13.72
C LEU A 137 7.42 -2.65 -13.76
N LEU A 138 8.29 -2.04 -12.96
CA LEU A 138 8.61 -0.61 -12.99
C LEU A 138 10.13 -0.38 -13.10
N MET A 139 10.51 0.74 -13.71
CA MET A 139 11.90 1.16 -13.80
C MET A 139 12.40 1.68 -12.45
N LYS A 140 13.51 1.11 -11.95
CA LYS A 140 14.15 1.53 -10.71
C LYS A 140 14.59 2.99 -10.75
N GLY A 141 14.53 3.66 -9.60
CA GLY A 141 15.18 4.96 -9.39
C GLY A 141 14.34 6.20 -9.74
N ARG A 142 13.01 6.06 -9.83
CA ARG A 142 12.12 7.23 -9.86
C ARG A 142 12.10 7.90 -8.48
N ARG A 143 11.92 9.23 -8.44
CA ARG A 143 11.98 9.99 -7.18
C ARG A 143 10.83 9.57 -6.23
N PRO A 144 11.03 9.59 -4.90
CA PRO A 144 10.03 9.13 -3.91
C PRO A 144 8.68 9.85 -3.98
N ASN A 145 8.63 11.07 -4.50
CA ASN A 145 7.41 11.87 -4.66
C ASN A 145 6.66 11.61 -5.97
N TRP A 146 7.07 10.60 -6.74
CA TRP A 146 6.46 10.25 -8.03
C TRP A 146 5.28 9.30 -7.90
N TYR A 147 5.26 8.49 -6.84
CA TYR A 147 4.20 7.53 -6.57
C TYR A 147 3.21 8.14 -5.56
N ASP A 148 2.00 8.40 -6.04
CA ASP A 148 0.82 8.84 -5.29
C ASP A 148 -0.28 7.83 -5.64
N PRO A 149 -1.20 7.49 -4.73
CA PRO A 149 -2.21 6.45 -4.98
C PRO A 149 -3.01 6.68 -6.26
N GLY A 150 -3.19 7.95 -6.65
CA GLY A 150 -3.85 8.29 -7.90
C GLY A 150 -3.17 7.76 -9.15
N ARG A 151 -1.88 7.44 -9.14
CA ARG A 151 -1.21 6.78 -10.27
C ARG A 151 -1.75 5.37 -10.52
N PHE A 152 -2.25 4.71 -9.48
CA PHE A 152 -2.81 3.37 -9.56
C PHE A 152 -4.32 3.39 -9.86
N TRP A 153 -4.95 4.56 -9.90
CA TRP A 153 -6.35 4.76 -10.28
C TRP A 153 -6.57 4.61 -11.79
N SER A 154 -7.75 4.15 -12.22
CA SER A 154 -8.08 4.00 -13.65
C SER A 154 -8.00 5.30 -14.46
N GLY A 155 -8.18 6.45 -13.80
CA GLY A 155 -8.08 7.78 -14.42
C GLY A 155 -6.66 8.30 -14.63
N ASP A 156 -5.63 7.53 -14.27
CA ASP A 156 -4.22 7.86 -14.54
C ASP A 156 -3.55 6.69 -15.30
N GLU A 157 -2.44 6.99 -15.98
CA GLU A 157 -1.67 6.01 -16.75
C GLU A 157 -0.37 5.66 -16.02
N LEU A 158 -0.39 4.56 -15.25
CA LEU A 158 0.84 3.94 -14.76
C LEU A 158 1.46 3.08 -15.87
N ALA A 159 2.50 3.59 -16.51
CA ALA A 159 3.27 2.85 -17.50
C ALA A 159 4.10 1.74 -16.85
N LEU A 160 3.60 0.50 -16.91
CA LEU A 160 4.33 -0.70 -16.52
C LEU A 160 5.20 -1.23 -17.68
N MET A 161 6.26 -1.95 -17.33
CA MET A 161 7.18 -2.55 -18.29
C MET A 161 6.61 -3.86 -18.88
N HIS A 162 7.24 -4.36 -19.95
CA HIS A 162 6.94 -5.66 -20.55
C HIS A 162 5.49 -5.84 -21.04
N GLY A 163 4.81 -4.72 -21.34
CA GLY A 163 3.42 -4.72 -21.79
C GLY A 163 2.41 -5.05 -20.69
N ALA A 164 2.85 -5.13 -19.43
CA ALA A 164 1.98 -5.31 -18.28
C ALA A 164 0.99 -4.15 -18.16
N LYS A 165 -0.22 -4.45 -17.67
CA LYS A 165 -1.27 -3.44 -17.47
C LYS A 165 -2.01 -3.70 -16.17
N LEU A 166 -2.60 -2.64 -15.62
CA LEU A 166 -3.65 -2.77 -14.61
C LEU A 166 -4.99 -2.75 -15.33
N GLY A 167 -5.80 -3.77 -15.11
CA GLY A 167 -7.14 -3.89 -15.69
C GLY A 167 -8.11 -2.80 -15.20
N GLU A 168 -9.37 -2.97 -15.59
CA GLU A 168 -10.48 -2.14 -15.14
C GLU A 168 -10.68 -2.22 -13.62
N GLU A 169 -11.41 -1.24 -13.07
CA GLU A 169 -11.77 -1.21 -11.66
C GLU A 169 -12.97 -2.11 -11.37
N ILE A 170 -12.73 -3.15 -10.59
CA ILE A 170 -13.76 -4.08 -10.13
C ILE A 170 -14.13 -3.68 -8.70
N GLY A 171 -15.37 -3.21 -8.50
CA GLY A 171 -15.86 -2.88 -7.17
C GLY A 171 -15.90 -4.12 -6.28
N VAL A 172 -15.31 -4.04 -5.10
CA VAL A 172 -15.30 -5.13 -4.12
C VAL A 172 -16.57 -5.05 -3.27
N ASP A 173 -17.33 -6.14 -3.25
CA ASP A 173 -18.45 -6.30 -2.33
C ASP A 173 -17.94 -6.83 -0.99
N VAL A 174 -18.31 -6.16 0.10
CA VAL A 174 -17.84 -6.48 1.44
C VAL A 174 -19.03 -7.01 2.25
N PRO A 175 -18.93 -8.23 2.82
CA PRO A 175 -19.97 -8.77 3.68
C PRO A 175 -20.35 -7.80 4.80
N PRO A 176 -21.59 -7.84 5.33
CA PRO A 176 -21.96 -7.03 6.48
C PRO A 176 -21.10 -7.40 7.70
N ALA A 177 -20.86 -6.41 8.58
CA ALA A 177 -20.19 -6.64 9.86
C ALA A 177 -20.99 -7.66 10.68
N VAL A 178 -20.29 -8.63 11.26
CA VAL A 178 -20.85 -9.68 12.13
C VAL A 178 -20.99 -9.15 13.56
#